data_AF-A0A958X276-F1
#
_entry.id   AF-A0A958X276-F1
#
_cell.length_a   1.000
_cell.length_b   1.000
_cell.length_c   1.000
_cell.angle_alpha   90.00
_cell.angle_beta   90.00
_cell.angle_gamma   90.00
#
_symmetry.space_group_name_H-M   'P 1'
#
loop_
_entity.id
_entity.type
_entity.pdbx_description
1 polymer ?
#
loop_
_entity_poly.entity_id
_entity_poly.type
_entity_poly.pdbx_seq_one_letter_code
_entity_poly.pdbx_strand_id
1 'polypeptide(L)'
;MLNPTLQDQVFELILNNYPRRADAVEDICQLLNLAKDPVYRRLRGETYLPPSELSLLCRHYGISLDAIIHHESNNVICSFNAFTRRINDFSEYLNGFVEEFEQIHNLKDPHLHYASAELSVFTYNFFPEIISFKLYIWGRTTWNLVSVRDRQFSLDLVTPPIIRLSQEVLNQYIRINSTELWTAQIMDNTLAQIEYHVYSGGFRDPKEALILVDKLSEWSKHMKLMAAAGKKF
;
A
#
# COMPACT_ATOMS: atom_id res chain seq x y z
N MET A 1 -7.36 37.17 15.59
CA MET A 1 -8.28 36.00 15.46
C MET A 1 -7.87 35.02 16.55
N LEU A 2 -8.82 34.43 17.27
CA LEU A 2 -8.51 33.40 18.26
C LEU A 2 -7.90 32.19 17.53
N ASN A 3 -6.86 31.58 18.10
CA ASN A 3 -6.31 30.34 17.55
C ASN A 3 -7.39 29.24 17.61
N PRO A 4 -7.55 28.43 16.55
CA PRO A 4 -8.55 27.36 16.53
C PRO A 4 -8.27 26.36 17.65
N THR A 5 -9.31 25.98 18.39
CA THR A 5 -9.18 25.00 19.46
C THR A 5 -8.93 23.60 18.89
N LEU A 6 -8.49 22.66 19.73
CA LEU A 6 -8.36 21.25 19.34
C LEU A 6 -9.68 20.70 18.79
N GLN A 7 -10.80 21.08 19.41
CA GLN A 7 -12.15 20.69 18.97
C GLN A 7 -12.47 21.24 17.57
N ASP A 8 -12.14 22.50 17.30
CA ASP A 8 -12.36 23.11 15.98
C ASP A 8 -11.57 22.37 14.90
N GLN A 9 -10.28 22.10 15.16
CA GLN A 9 -9.39 21.40 14.24
C GLN A 9 -9.84 19.96 13.97
N VAL A 10 -10.29 19.22 15.00
CA VAL A 10 -10.83 17.87 14.81
C VAL A 10 -12.10 17.90 13.96
N PHE A 11 -13.03 18.81 14.22
CA PHE A 11 -14.23 18.91 13.41
C PHE A 11 -13.93 19.34 11.97
N GLU A 12 -12.99 20.24 11.76
CA GLU A 12 -12.56 20.64 10.41
C GLU A 12 -12.04 19.43 9.62
N LEU A 13 -11.17 18.61 10.21
CA LEU A 13 -10.68 17.37 9.60
C LEU A 13 -11.83 16.40 9.26
N ILE A 14 -12.80 16.23 10.17
CA ILE A 14 -13.96 15.36 9.90
C ILE A 14 -14.79 15.93 8.76
N LEU A 15 -15.14 17.22 8.79
CA LEU A 15 -15.97 17.85 7.77
C LEU A 15 -15.35 17.79 6.37
N ASN A 16 -14.02 17.90 6.28
CA ASN A 16 -13.29 17.80 5.02
C ASN A 16 -13.34 16.41 4.38
N ASN A 17 -13.65 15.36 5.15
CA ASN A 17 -13.83 14.00 4.62
C ASN A 17 -15.19 13.80 3.91
N TYR A 18 -16.09 14.78 3.97
CA TYR A 18 -17.43 14.67 3.40
C TYR A 18 -17.68 15.76 2.34
N PRO A 19 -18.34 15.42 1.22
CA PRO A 19 -18.73 16.41 0.21
C PRO A 19 -19.79 17.39 0.72
N ARG A 20 -20.62 16.97 1.69
CA ARG A 20 -21.64 17.82 2.31
C ARG A 20 -21.52 17.76 3.82
N ARG A 21 -21.52 18.96 4.44
CA ARG A 21 -21.53 19.12 5.90
C ARG A 21 -22.68 18.36 6.58
N ALA A 22 -23.83 18.25 5.93
CA ALA A 22 -24.99 17.54 6.48
C ALA A 22 -24.72 16.04 6.68
N ASP A 23 -23.98 15.41 5.76
CA ASP A 23 -23.65 13.99 5.82
C ASP A 23 -22.67 13.72 6.97
N ALA A 24 -21.65 14.57 7.12
CA ALA A 24 -20.73 14.51 8.25
C ALA A 24 -21.46 14.66 9.59
N VAL A 25 -22.40 15.60 9.69
CA VAL A 25 -23.19 15.82 10.91
C VAL A 25 -24.05 14.59 11.23
N GLU A 26 -24.66 13.97 10.23
CA GLU A 26 -25.47 12.76 10.41
C GLU A 26 -24.64 11.58 10.93
N ASP A 27 -23.46 11.38 10.37
CA ASP A 27 -22.53 10.35 10.82
C ASP A 27 -22.01 10.61 12.25
N ILE A 28 -21.65 11.86 12.58
CA ILE A 28 -21.29 12.25 13.95
C ILE A 28 -22.46 12.01 14.92
N CYS A 29 -23.70 12.33 14.52
CA CYS A 29 -24.89 12.07 15.33
C CYS A 29 -25.05 10.58 15.64
N GLN A 30 -24.90 9.73 14.62
CA GLN A 30 -24.97 8.29 14.75
C GLN A 30 -23.87 7.76 15.67
N LEU A 31 -22.63 8.21 15.47
CA LEU A 31 -21.47 7.75 16.22
C LEU A 31 -21.50 8.16 17.69
N LEU A 32 -21.91 9.40 17.98
CA LEU A 32 -22.01 9.91 19.35
C LEU A 32 -23.35 9.55 20.02
N ASN A 33 -24.29 8.97 19.28
CA ASN A 33 -25.67 8.73 19.71
C ASN A 33 -26.35 10.02 20.22
N LEU A 34 -26.24 11.09 19.43
CA LEU A 34 -26.77 12.41 19.74
C LEU A 34 -27.74 12.89 18.65
N ALA A 35 -28.67 13.76 19.05
CA ALA A 35 -29.45 14.53 18.09
C ALA A 35 -28.60 15.60 17.38
N LYS A 36 -29.10 16.12 16.26
CA LYS A 36 -28.40 17.15 15.46
C LYS A 36 -28.07 18.42 16.25
N ASP A 37 -28.98 18.89 17.10
CA ASP A 37 -28.79 20.13 17.86
C ASP A 37 -27.54 20.09 18.78
N PRO A 38 -27.37 19.08 19.67
CA PRO A 38 -26.13 18.92 20.44
C PRO A 38 -24.84 18.86 19.61
N VAL A 39 -24.87 18.28 18.41
CA VAL A 39 -23.71 18.22 17.51
C VAL A 39 -23.43 19.59 16.91
N TYR A 40 -24.45 20.31 16.46
CA TYR A 40 -24.30 21.67 15.95
C TYR A 40 -23.78 22.65 17.00
N ARG A 41 -24.20 22.51 18.27
CA ARG A 41 -23.66 23.32 19.38
C ARG A 41 -22.17 23.08 19.59
N ARG A 42 -21.71 21.82 19.51
CA ARG A 42 -20.28 21.48 19.55
C ARG A 42 -19.51 22.04 18.35
N LEU A 43 -20.07 21.94 17.14
CA LEU A 43 -19.48 22.50 15.92
C LEU A 43 -19.34 24.03 15.94
N ARG A 44 -20.16 24.73 16.73
CA ARG A 44 -20.07 26.18 16.93
C ARG A 44 -19.25 26.59 18.16
N GLY A 45 -18.71 25.62 18.91
CA GLY A 45 -17.96 25.87 20.14
C GLY A 45 -18.83 26.28 21.34
N GLU A 46 -20.15 26.15 21.27
CA GLU A 46 -21.07 26.48 22.37
C GLU A 46 -21.04 25.45 23.50
N THR A 47 -20.67 24.20 23.18
CA THR A 47 -20.49 23.11 24.13
C THR A 47 -19.22 22.35 23.82
N TYR A 48 -18.49 21.95 24.86
CA TYR A 48 -17.27 21.18 24.71
C TYR A 48 -17.52 19.71 24.38
N LEU A 49 -16.61 19.15 23.61
CA LEU A 49 -16.51 17.72 23.34
C LEU A 49 -15.79 17.04 24.52
N PRO A 50 -16.45 16.17 25.29
CA PRO A 50 -15.80 15.43 26.36
C PRO A 50 -14.72 14.48 25.78
N PRO A 51 -13.67 14.16 26.55
CA PRO A 51 -12.56 13.32 26.06
C PRO A 51 -12.98 11.96 25.49
N SER A 52 -14.05 11.37 26.01
CA SER A 52 -14.61 10.11 25.49
C SER A 52 -15.18 10.25 24.08
N GLU A 53 -15.94 11.32 23.81
CA GLU A 53 -16.46 11.64 22.47
C GLU A 53 -15.30 12.01 21.53
N LEU A 54 -14.35 12.83 21.99
CA LEU A 54 -13.15 13.18 21.22
C LEU A 54 -12.36 11.95 20.79
N SER A 55 -12.08 11.04 21.73
CA SER A 55 -11.36 9.79 21.45
C SER A 55 -12.14 8.87 20.51
N LEU A 56 -13.48 8.85 20.61
CA LEU A 56 -14.33 8.07 19.72
C LEU A 56 -14.28 8.60 18.28
N LEU A 57 -14.45 9.92 18.11
CA LEU A 57 -14.33 10.57 16.79
C LEU A 57 -12.94 10.33 16.20
N CYS A 58 -11.87 10.57 16.98
CA CYS A 58 -10.51 10.44 16.45
C CYS A 58 -10.17 9.02 16.01
N ARG A 59 -10.61 7.99 16.76
CA ARG A 59 -10.40 6.59 16.35
C ARG A 59 -11.22 6.21 15.13
N HIS A 60 -12.46 6.67 15.04
CA HIS A 60 -13.33 6.36 13.91
C HIS A 60 -12.80 6.99 12.60
N TYR A 61 -12.39 8.25 12.66
CA TYR A 61 -11.92 9.01 11.49
C TYR A 61 -10.40 8.91 11.24
N GLY A 62 -9.66 8.11 12.03
CA GLY A 62 -8.21 7.97 11.88
C GLY A 62 -7.41 9.25 12.16
N ILE A 63 -7.94 10.15 13.00
CA ILE A 63 -7.32 11.43 13.32
C ILE A 63 -6.29 11.24 14.45
N SER A 64 -5.04 11.66 14.19
CA SER A 64 -4.01 11.72 15.23
C SER A 64 -4.08 13.04 16.00
N LEU A 65 -4.48 12.97 17.27
CA LEU A 65 -4.47 14.15 18.16
C LEU A 65 -3.05 14.70 18.33
N ASP A 66 -2.05 13.83 18.39
CA ASP A 66 -0.65 14.24 18.50
C ASP A 66 -0.21 15.08 17.30
N ALA A 67 -0.69 14.77 16.08
CA ALA A 67 -0.41 15.58 14.90
C ALA A 67 -1.01 16.99 14.99
N ILE A 68 -2.19 17.12 15.61
CA ILE A 68 -2.86 18.42 15.81
C ILE A 68 -2.20 19.23 16.92
N ILE A 69 -1.75 18.56 17.99
CA ILE A 69 -1.12 19.22 19.14
C ILE A 69 0.31 19.64 18.82
N HIS A 70 1.02 18.81 18.07
CA HIS A 70 2.45 18.95 17.83
C HIS A 70 2.78 19.35 16.39
N HIS A 71 2.02 20.30 15.80
CA HIS A 71 2.22 20.85 14.43
C HIS A 71 3.71 21.06 14.05
N GLU A 72 4.58 21.35 15.02
CA GLU A 72 6.04 21.30 14.91
C GLU A 72 6.61 20.33 15.97
N SER A 73 6.90 19.09 15.59
CA SER A 73 7.49 18.09 16.49
C SER A 73 8.65 17.36 15.83
N ASN A 74 9.68 17.06 16.62
CA ASN A 74 10.79 16.18 16.21
C ASN A 74 10.39 14.69 16.18
N ASN A 75 9.11 14.36 16.39
CA ASN A 75 8.57 13.01 16.34
C ASN A 75 7.84 12.76 15.02
N VAL A 76 8.10 11.59 14.42
CA VAL A 76 7.41 11.10 13.23
C VAL A 76 6.25 10.21 13.66
N ILE A 77 5.03 10.56 13.26
CA ILE A 77 3.84 9.72 13.43
C ILE A 77 3.61 8.99 12.11
N CYS A 78 3.67 7.66 12.12
CA CYS A 78 3.39 6.84 10.95
C CYS A 78 2.23 5.88 11.24
N SER A 79 1.29 5.80 10.29
CA SER A 79 0.30 4.72 10.27
C SER A 79 0.98 3.45 9.74
N PHE A 80 0.96 2.40 10.53
CA PHE A 80 1.52 1.10 10.16
C PHE A 80 0.39 0.09 9.92
N ASN A 81 0.31 -0.44 8.71
CA ASN A 81 -0.56 -1.59 8.45
C ASN A 81 0.18 -2.85 8.90
N ALA A 82 -0.27 -3.46 10.00
CA ALA A 82 0.34 -4.66 10.57
C ALA A 82 0.07 -5.95 9.77
N PHE A 83 -0.39 -5.85 8.51
CA PHE A 83 -0.75 -6.98 7.66
C PHE A 83 -1.71 -7.97 8.36
N THR A 84 -2.66 -7.45 9.14
CA THR A 84 -3.58 -8.27 9.94
C THR A 84 -4.54 -9.06 9.07
N ARG A 85 -4.79 -8.62 7.83
CA ARG A 85 -5.60 -9.33 6.86
C ARG A 85 -4.81 -10.50 6.28
N ARG A 86 -5.35 -11.70 6.46
CA ARG A 86 -4.84 -12.93 5.85
C ARG A 86 -5.09 -12.90 4.34
N ILE A 87 -4.02 -13.06 3.56
CA ILE A 87 -4.08 -13.29 2.11
C ILE A 87 -4.37 -14.77 1.84
N ASN A 88 -5.42 -15.05 1.07
CA ASN A 88 -5.86 -16.42 0.77
C ASN A 88 -5.43 -16.92 -0.62
N ASP A 89 -5.18 -16.00 -1.55
CA ASP A 89 -4.66 -16.30 -2.89
C ASP A 89 -3.93 -15.09 -3.50
N PHE A 90 -3.33 -15.30 -4.66
CA PHE A 90 -2.56 -14.26 -5.37
C PHE A 90 -3.44 -13.10 -5.86
N SER A 91 -4.71 -13.35 -6.18
CA SER A 91 -5.64 -12.33 -6.66
C SER A 91 -5.97 -11.36 -5.54
N GLU A 92 -6.22 -11.86 -4.32
CA GLU A 92 -6.50 -11.00 -3.15
C GLU A 92 -5.36 -10.02 -2.89
N TYR A 93 -4.10 -10.47 -2.99
CA TYR A 93 -2.94 -9.60 -2.84
C TYR A 93 -2.84 -8.53 -3.93
N LEU A 94 -2.97 -8.92 -5.21
CA LEU A 94 -2.84 -7.98 -6.31
C LEU A 94 -4.03 -7.01 -6.42
N ASN A 95 -5.25 -7.47 -6.14
CA ASN A 95 -6.43 -6.60 -6.08
C ASN A 95 -6.29 -5.54 -4.98
N GLY A 96 -5.65 -5.87 -3.85
CA GLY A 96 -5.33 -4.87 -2.82
C GLY A 96 -4.52 -3.70 -3.38
N PHE A 97 -3.52 -3.96 -4.21
CA PHE A 97 -2.79 -2.87 -4.88
C PHE A 97 -3.63 -2.12 -5.90
N VAL A 98 -4.51 -2.78 -6.64
CA VAL A 98 -5.42 -2.10 -7.58
C VAL A 98 -6.32 -1.12 -6.82
N GLU A 99 -6.95 -1.57 -5.74
CA GLU A 99 -7.81 -0.73 -4.89
C GLU A 99 -7.03 0.44 -4.26
N GLU A 100 -5.81 0.21 -3.77
CA GLU A 100 -4.94 1.25 -3.23
C GLU A 100 -4.52 2.28 -4.30
N PHE A 101 -4.16 1.82 -5.50
CA PHE A 101 -3.78 2.72 -6.59
C PHE A 101 -4.97 3.53 -7.11
N GLU A 102 -6.18 2.96 -7.17
CA GLU A 102 -7.39 3.72 -7.49
C GLU A 102 -7.61 4.87 -6.50
N GLN A 103 -7.39 4.65 -5.20
CA GLN A 103 -7.45 5.71 -4.19
C GLN A 103 -6.38 6.77 -4.42
N ILE A 104 -5.14 6.37 -4.72
CA ILE A 104 -4.03 7.29 -4.99
C ILE A 104 -4.33 8.14 -6.23
N HIS A 105 -4.89 7.57 -7.29
CA HIS A 105 -5.26 8.29 -8.51
C HIS A 105 -6.37 9.32 -8.32
N ASN A 106 -7.19 9.19 -7.28
CA ASN A 106 -8.20 10.18 -6.91
C ASN A 106 -7.62 11.38 -6.13
N LEU A 107 -6.36 11.31 -5.69
CA LEU A 107 -5.67 12.44 -5.07
C LEU A 107 -5.31 13.51 -6.10
N LYS A 108 -5.24 14.76 -5.65
CA LYS A 108 -4.75 15.86 -6.48
C LYS A 108 -3.22 15.79 -6.56
N ASP A 109 -2.70 15.52 -7.75
CA ASP A 109 -1.24 15.48 -8.05
C ASP A 109 -0.44 14.55 -7.12
N PRO A 110 -0.74 13.23 -7.11
CA PRO A 110 -0.05 12.29 -6.23
C PRO A 110 1.42 12.10 -6.62
N HIS A 111 2.30 12.05 -5.62
CA HIS A 111 3.71 11.70 -5.78
C HIS A 111 4.10 10.59 -4.80
N LEU A 112 4.57 9.46 -5.33
CA LEU A 112 4.96 8.29 -4.55
C LEU A 112 6.45 8.37 -4.16
N HIS A 113 6.73 8.46 -2.86
CA HIS A 113 8.09 8.29 -2.34
C HIS A 113 8.28 6.83 -1.92
N TYR A 114 9.23 6.12 -2.53
CA TYR A 114 9.49 4.71 -2.27
C TYR A 114 10.96 4.48 -1.87
N ALA A 115 11.18 3.79 -0.76
CA ALA A 115 12.52 3.41 -0.32
C ALA A 115 12.51 1.93 0.06
N SER A 116 13.41 1.14 -0.54
CA SER A 116 13.49 -0.30 -0.29
C SER A 116 14.93 -0.79 -0.46
N ALA A 117 15.29 -1.80 0.34
CA ALA A 117 16.54 -2.54 0.18
C ALA A 117 16.43 -3.69 -0.84
N GLU A 118 15.24 -3.93 -1.39
CA GLU A 118 14.92 -4.93 -2.40
C GLU A 118 14.13 -4.30 -3.55
N LEU A 119 14.12 -4.97 -4.70
CA LEU A 119 13.27 -4.61 -5.84
C LEU A 119 11.83 -4.31 -5.40
N SER A 120 11.31 -3.16 -5.84
CA SER A 120 9.93 -2.78 -5.55
C SER A 120 8.97 -3.82 -6.11
N VAL A 121 7.95 -4.17 -5.32
CA VAL A 121 6.88 -5.10 -5.73
C VAL A 121 6.28 -4.72 -7.08
N PHE A 122 6.16 -3.42 -7.36
CA PHE A 122 5.57 -2.93 -8.60
C PHE A 122 6.44 -3.26 -9.81
N THR A 123 7.76 -3.18 -9.67
CA THR A 123 8.71 -3.42 -10.76
C THR A 123 8.85 -4.90 -11.13
N TYR A 124 8.44 -5.84 -10.26
CA TYR A 124 8.36 -7.24 -10.63
C TYR A 124 7.33 -7.49 -11.74
N ASN A 125 6.27 -6.67 -11.81
CA ASN A 125 5.19 -6.85 -12.77
C ASN A 125 5.59 -6.55 -14.23
N PHE A 126 6.76 -5.94 -14.46
CA PHE A 126 7.30 -5.77 -15.83
C PHE A 126 7.57 -7.12 -16.52
N PHE A 127 7.84 -8.18 -15.76
CA PHE A 127 8.17 -9.50 -16.30
C PHE A 127 7.29 -10.56 -15.62
N PRO A 128 6.36 -11.19 -16.35
CA PRO A 128 5.50 -12.26 -15.83
C PRO A 128 6.26 -13.35 -15.08
N GLU A 129 7.46 -13.70 -15.54
CA GLU A 129 8.32 -14.71 -14.93
C GLU A 129 8.77 -14.29 -13.53
N ILE A 130 9.20 -13.04 -13.37
CA ILE A 130 9.71 -12.51 -12.09
C ILE A 130 8.58 -12.40 -11.08
N ILE A 131 7.45 -11.77 -11.45
CA ILE A 131 6.31 -11.66 -10.52
C ILE A 131 5.75 -13.04 -10.16
N SER A 132 5.76 -14.00 -11.09
CA SER A 132 5.31 -15.37 -10.80
C SER A 132 6.19 -16.04 -9.75
N PHE A 133 7.51 -15.88 -9.87
CA PHE A 133 8.45 -16.37 -8.87
C PHE A 133 8.23 -15.70 -7.51
N LYS A 134 8.04 -14.38 -7.46
CA LYS A 134 7.80 -13.66 -6.20
C LYS A 134 6.48 -14.06 -5.52
N LEU A 135 5.39 -14.20 -6.28
CA LEU A 135 4.12 -14.71 -5.77
C LEU A 135 4.25 -16.13 -5.21
N TYR A 136 5.01 -16.99 -5.87
CA TYR A 136 5.34 -18.32 -5.35
C TYR A 136 6.09 -18.25 -4.01
N ILE A 137 7.15 -17.43 -3.92
CA ILE A 137 7.93 -17.24 -2.69
C ILE A 137 7.03 -16.76 -1.56
N TRP A 138 6.31 -15.64 -1.75
CA TRP A 138 5.43 -15.08 -0.71
C TRP A 138 4.31 -16.03 -0.32
N GLY A 139 3.75 -16.75 -1.30
CA GLY A 139 2.76 -17.80 -1.06
C GLY A 139 3.29 -18.91 -0.15
N ARG A 140 4.56 -19.29 -0.27
CA ARG A 140 5.18 -20.32 0.58
C ARG A 140 5.64 -19.78 1.94
N THR A 141 6.33 -18.64 1.97
CA THR A 141 7.05 -18.17 3.16
C THR A 141 6.21 -17.26 4.04
N THR A 142 5.32 -16.47 3.46
CA THR A 142 4.64 -15.36 4.17
C THR A 142 3.15 -15.67 4.38
N TRP A 143 2.45 -16.10 3.32
CA TRP A 143 1.00 -16.34 3.38
C TRP A 143 0.64 -17.80 3.67
N ASN A 144 1.62 -18.71 3.55
CA ASN A 144 1.48 -20.13 3.84
C ASN A 144 0.32 -20.80 3.06
N LEU A 145 0.18 -20.44 1.77
CA LEU A 145 -0.87 -20.88 0.88
C LEU A 145 -0.74 -22.38 0.58
N VAL A 146 -1.82 -23.11 0.81
CA VAL A 146 -1.88 -24.58 0.56
C VAL A 146 -1.61 -24.91 -0.91
N SER A 147 -1.98 -24.01 -1.83
CA SER A 147 -1.79 -24.20 -3.28
C SER A 147 -0.32 -24.28 -3.71
N VAL A 148 0.62 -23.74 -2.94
CA VAL A 148 2.06 -23.69 -3.31
C VAL A 148 3.00 -24.23 -2.25
N ARG A 149 2.56 -24.43 -1.00
CA ARG A 149 3.39 -24.88 0.14
C ARG A 149 4.30 -26.06 -0.22
N ASP A 150 3.69 -27.10 -0.78
CA ASP A 150 4.32 -28.39 -1.09
C ASP A 150 4.51 -28.60 -2.60
N ARG A 151 4.56 -27.52 -3.37
CA ARG A 151 4.79 -27.56 -4.82
C ARG A 151 6.13 -26.95 -5.19
N GLN A 152 6.77 -27.56 -6.18
CA GLN A 152 7.90 -26.94 -6.84
C GLN A 152 7.43 -25.77 -7.71
N PHE A 153 8.25 -24.75 -7.84
CA PHE A 153 8.03 -23.64 -8.75
C PHE A 153 8.05 -24.12 -10.20
N SER A 154 7.19 -23.50 -10.98
CA SER A 154 7.19 -23.60 -12.43
C SER A 154 6.62 -22.32 -13.02
N LEU A 155 7.06 -21.90 -14.20
CA LEU A 155 6.53 -20.70 -14.89
C LEU A 155 5.03 -20.82 -15.24
N ASP A 156 4.49 -22.04 -15.32
CA ASP A 156 3.05 -22.29 -15.52
C ASP A 156 2.21 -22.24 -14.23
N LEU A 157 2.83 -21.97 -13.08
CA LEU A 157 2.16 -21.95 -11.77
C LEU A 157 1.12 -20.82 -11.68
N VAL A 158 1.45 -19.66 -12.22
CA VAL A 158 0.61 -18.46 -12.16
C VAL A 158 -0.28 -18.40 -13.40
N THR A 159 -1.59 -18.36 -13.16
CA THR A 159 -2.58 -18.46 -14.23
C THR A 159 -2.70 -17.15 -15.04
N PRO A 160 -3.14 -17.19 -16.31
CA PRO A 160 -3.32 -15.99 -17.12
C PRO A 160 -4.20 -14.89 -16.48
N PRO A 161 -5.28 -15.18 -15.72
CA PRO A 161 -6.00 -14.18 -14.95
C PRO A 161 -5.13 -13.41 -13.95
N ILE A 162 -4.24 -14.10 -13.22
CA ILE A 162 -3.34 -13.47 -12.26
C ILE A 162 -2.29 -12.62 -12.97
N ILE A 163 -1.77 -13.09 -14.12
CA ILE A 163 -0.85 -12.29 -14.93
C ILE A 163 -1.52 -11.01 -15.43
N ARG A 164 -2.79 -11.07 -15.88
CA ARG A 164 -3.53 -9.85 -16.26
C ARG A 164 -3.69 -8.88 -15.09
N LEU A 165 -3.96 -9.40 -13.90
CA LEU A 165 -4.09 -8.57 -12.71
C LEU A 165 -2.75 -7.91 -12.32
N SER A 166 -1.64 -8.64 -12.45
CA SER A 166 -0.29 -8.09 -12.30
C SER A 166 -0.01 -6.96 -13.31
N GLN A 167 -0.45 -7.11 -14.56
CA GLN A 167 -0.34 -6.05 -15.57
C GLN A 167 -1.23 -4.83 -15.24
N GLU A 168 -2.40 -5.03 -14.64
CA GLU A 168 -3.22 -3.92 -14.17
C GLU A 168 -2.50 -3.12 -13.08
N VAL A 169 -1.92 -3.81 -12.08
CA VAL A 169 -1.08 -3.18 -11.04
C VAL A 169 0.06 -2.37 -11.66
N LEU A 170 0.75 -2.94 -12.67
CA LEU A 170 1.82 -2.25 -13.39
C LEU A 170 1.32 -0.95 -14.07
N ASN A 171 0.20 -1.06 -14.78
CA ASN A 171 -0.38 0.06 -15.54
C ASN A 171 -0.77 1.24 -14.65
N GLN A 172 -1.24 0.98 -13.43
CA GLN A 172 -1.51 2.02 -12.44
C GLN A 172 -0.20 2.62 -11.91
N TYR A 173 0.75 1.76 -11.51
CA TYR A 173 2.05 2.21 -10.98
C TYR A 173 2.83 3.12 -11.93
N ILE A 174 2.91 2.80 -13.22
CA ILE A 174 3.69 3.61 -14.19
C ILE A 174 3.12 5.01 -14.41
N ARG A 175 1.83 5.24 -14.08
CA ARG A 175 1.14 6.52 -14.24
C ARG A 175 1.34 7.48 -13.07
N ILE A 176 1.90 7.01 -11.96
CA ILE A 176 2.13 7.83 -10.77
C ILE A 176 3.56 8.35 -10.78
N ASN A 177 3.76 9.65 -10.59
CA ASN A 177 5.10 10.19 -10.42
C ASN A 177 5.74 9.61 -9.15
N SER A 178 6.99 9.17 -9.21
CA SER A 178 7.68 8.62 -8.04
C SER A 178 9.11 9.12 -7.89
N THR A 179 9.55 9.23 -6.64
CA THR A 179 10.96 9.33 -6.26
C THR A 179 11.33 8.07 -5.51
N GLU A 180 12.32 7.35 -6.03
CA GLU A 180 12.69 6.04 -5.49
C GLU A 180 14.14 6.03 -5.02
N LEU A 181 14.35 5.55 -3.80
CA LEU A 181 15.68 5.39 -3.20
C LEU A 181 16.06 3.91 -3.21
N TRP A 182 17.09 3.60 -3.98
CA TRP A 182 17.57 2.23 -4.18
C TRP A 182 18.98 2.06 -3.61
N THR A 183 19.29 0.83 -3.19
CA THR A 183 20.63 0.41 -2.80
C THR A 183 21.36 -0.24 -3.98
N ALA A 184 22.70 -0.32 -3.91
CA ALA A 184 23.47 -1.02 -4.95
C ALA A 184 23.20 -2.54 -4.97
N GLN A 185 22.72 -3.09 -3.85
CA GLN A 185 22.45 -4.53 -3.63
C GLN A 185 20.97 -4.89 -3.85
N ILE A 186 20.20 -4.04 -4.54
CA ILE A 186 18.74 -4.16 -4.60
C ILE A 186 18.24 -5.50 -5.20
N MET A 187 19.07 -6.20 -5.98
CA MET A 187 18.75 -7.48 -6.62
C MET A 187 19.18 -8.71 -5.80
N ASP A 188 20.02 -8.53 -4.79
CA ASP A 188 20.68 -9.63 -4.08
C ASP A 188 19.67 -10.59 -3.45
N ASN A 189 18.57 -10.07 -2.89
CA ASN A 189 17.53 -10.88 -2.29
C ASN A 189 16.87 -11.83 -3.31
N THR A 190 16.48 -11.32 -4.47
CA THR A 190 15.83 -12.14 -5.51
C THR A 190 16.80 -13.18 -6.08
N LEU A 191 18.05 -12.80 -6.31
CA LEU A 191 19.09 -13.73 -6.78
C LEU A 191 19.34 -14.86 -5.76
N ALA A 192 19.46 -14.52 -4.47
CA ALA A 192 19.62 -15.50 -3.40
C ALA A 192 18.40 -16.44 -3.29
N GLN A 193 17.19 -15.94 -3.49
CA GLN A 193 15.98 -16.76 -3.54
C GLN A 193 16.04 -17.76 -4.71
N ILE A 194 16.43 -17.30 -5.91
CA ILE A 194 16.57 -18.18 -7.08
C ILE A 194 17.61 -19.27 -6.77
N GLU A 195 18.79 -18.89 -6.31
CA GLU A 195 19.87 -19.81 -5.95
C GLU A 195 19.44 -20.85 -4.91
N TYR A 196 18.80 -20.40 -3.82
CA TYR A 196 18.27 -21.29 -2.79
C TYR A 196 17.28 -22.32 -3.35
N HIS A 197 16.36 -21.89 -4.22
CA HIS A 197 15.38 -22.80 -4.81
C HIS A 197 15.99 -23.77 -5.82
N VAL A 198 17.13 -23.43 -6.44
CA VAL A 198 17.91 -24.41 -7.22
C VAL A 198 18.48 -25.47 -6.30
N TYR A 199 19.19 -25.07 -5.23
CA TYR A 199 19.87 -26.01 -4.33
C TYR A 199 18.92 -26.89 -3.50
N SER A 200 17.77 -26.36 -3.11
CA SER A 200 16.77 -27.07 -2.31
C SER A 200 15.83 -27.96 -3.15
N GLY A 201 16.01 -28.03 -4.48
CA GLY A 201 15.09 -28.76 -5.37
C GLY A 201 13.71 -28.09 -5.47
N GLY A 202 13.64 -26.78 -5.25
CA GLY A 202 12.43 -25.99 -5.29
C GLY A 202 11.86 -25.73 -6.68
N PHE A 203 12.63 -25.95 -7.76
CA PHE A 203 12.16 -25.86 -9.14
C PHE A 203 11.70 -27.21 -9.70
N ARG A 204 10.62 -27.22 -10.48
CA ARG A 204 10.17 -28.40 -11.23
C ARG A 204 11.15 -28.72 -12.35
N ASP A 205 11.58 -27.70 -13.08
CA ASP A 205 12.71 -27.74 -14.01
C ASP A 205 13.77 -26.70 -13.56
N PRO A 206 14.95 -27.14 -13.08
CA PRO A 206 16.02 -26.23 -12.67
C PRO A 206 16.48 -25.24 -13.76
N LYS A 207 16.22 -25.52 -15.05
CA LYS A 207 16.55 -24.59 -16.14
C LYS A 207 15.70 -23.31 -16.10
N GLU A 208 14.52 -23.34 -15.48
CA GLU A 208 13.71 -22.14 -15.32
C GLU A 208 14.37 -21.09 -14.42
N ALA A 209 15.29 -21.49 -13.54
CA ALA A 209 16.10 -20.55 -12.77
C ALA A 209 16.97 -19.67 -13.67
N LEU A 210 17.50 -20.22 -14.78
CA LEU A 210 18.27 -19.44 -15.75
C LEU A 210 17.39 -18.42 -16.47
N ILE A 211 16.14 -18.78 -16.78
CA ILE A 211 15.17 -17.84 -17.36
C ILE A 211 14.93 -16.66 -16.40
N LEU A 212 14.78 -16.92 -15.10
CA LEU A 212 14.60 -15.84 -14.11
C LEU A 212 15.83 -14.93 -14.03
N VAL A 213 17.04 -15.48 -14.08
CA VAL A 213 18.28 -14.69 -14.10
C VAL A 213 18.37 -13.83 -15.36
N ASP A 214 18.04 -14.39 -16.52
CA ASP A 214 17.99 -13.64 -17.78
C ASP A 214 16.95 -12.51 -17.72
N LYS A 215 15.76 -12.77 -17.16
CA LYS A 215 14.74 -11.73 -16.96
C LYS A 215 15.16 -10.65 -15.97
N LEU A 216 15.90 -10.99 -14.93
CA LEU A 216 16.47 -9.99 -14.01
C LEU A 216 17.51 -9.09 -14.71
N SER A 217 18.29 -9.64 -15.63
CA SER A 217 19.21 -8.88 -16.48
C SER A 217 18.47 -7.96 -17.46
N GLU A 218 17.38 -8.45 -18.09
CA GLU A 218 16.48 -7.61 -18.90
C GLU A 218 15.83 -6.50 -18.07
N TRP A 219 15.39 -6.82 -16.85
CA TRP A 219 14.81 -5.87 -15.90
C TRP A 219 15.79 -4.74 -15.58
N SER A 220 17.05 -5.06 -15.27
CA SER A 220 18.08 -4.06 -14.98
C SER A 220 18.31 -3.10 -16.15
N LYS A 221 18.31 -3.63 -17.39
CA LYS A 221 18.41 -2.82 -18.60
C LYS A 221 17.19 -1.92 -18.76
N HIS A 222 15.98 -2.43 -18.50
CA HIS A 222 14.75 -1.64 -18.57
C HIS A 222 14.74 -0.50 -17.54
N MET A 223 15.16 -0.77 -16.30
CA MET A 223 15.26 0.27 -15.27
C MET A 223 16.24 1.38 -15.66
N LYS A 224 17.38 1.02 -16.27
CA LYS A 224 18.34 1.99 -16.80
C LYS A 224 17.71 2.90 -17.86
N LEU A 225 16.87 2.35 -18.75
CA LEU A 225 16.17 3.12 -19.77
C LEU A 225 15.14 4.08 -19.15
N MET A 226 14.34 3.61 -18.19
CA MET A 226 13.38 4.45 -17.48
C MET A 226 14.06 5.59 -16.70
N ALA A 227 15.16 5.28 -16.01
CA ALA A 227 15.96 6.28 -15.30
C ALA A 227 16.53 7.33 -16.25
N ALA A 228 17.06 6.93 -17.41
CA ALA A 228 17.56 7.85 -18.42
C ALA A 228 16.45 8.70 -19.06
N ALA A 229 15.24 8.14 -19.21
CA ALA A 229 14.08 8.86 -19.74
C ALA A 229 13.41 9.78 -18.70
N GLY A 230 13.73 9.63 -17.42
CA GLY A 230 13.08 10.35 -16.32
C GLY A 230 11.60 10.00 -16.13
N LYS A 231 11.15 8.86 -16.67
CA LYS A 231 9.75 8.41 -16.57
C LYS A 231 9.65 6.88 -16.67
N LYS A 232 8.60 6.33 -16.07
CA LYS A 232 8.24 4.91 -16.15
C LYS A 232 7.49 4.62 -17.46
N PHE A 233 7.76 3.48 -18.08
CA PHE A 233 7.06 2.98 -19.28
C PHE A 233 7.23 1.47 -19.43
#